data_AF-A0A9D4B515-F1
#
_entry.id   AF-A0A9D4B515-F1
#
_cell.length_a   1.000
_cell.length_b   1.000
_cell.length_c   1.000
_cell.angle_alpha   90.00
_cell.angle_beta   90.00
_cell.angle_gamma   90.00
#
_symmetry.space_group_name_H-M   'P 1'
#
loop_
_entity.id
_entity.type
_entity.pdbx_description
1 polymer ?
#
loop_
_entity_poly.entity_id
_entity_poly.type
_entity_poly.pdbx_seq_one_letter_code
_entity_poly.pdbx_strand_id
1 'polypeptide(L)'
;MEHRPTQSSAATGRAQGTIFIRELSGKVSVLDVCWEDTGLDLKRRVIQKIGLYSVDWIKLIFADKQLEDARSLRHQGLTNHCVVHVLLNLRGGGDISALPPVCDFPAVTAQGREGAQPHSSSPDKAEPEEQTREARRAMAACRYSAMLTGKCKRCVGEILPEVTPEIVPGTEENRTVYRARIPSAGSFHCSETGLGFEVSAAVTVEYEYGSWAESLSPSARQEWMVAGPLFHIRAEPDTVRAVHLPHFVCLADGADESLCHIAHFEAGRMILESPSRINNFFAVLENPSFSQLGVLWRKIRSAIKFIPIHSLVLIFRTLSAADVTLHLYLIPNDHSLRKAIEEEEMKWKSKHVPKPPQTDPLYFGSRYQVSGPSDLEITPTQLHFCYRSPVEQQSYIEIYTKELEKEIRLHVNGQDDGSLVWEALVRPGDVSLSALSSQTPTGQSDFYRALSFHSLNPFRWHVQSPCLTHIH
;
A
#
# COMPACT_ATOMS: atom_id res chain seq x y z
N MET A 1 -23.85 -43.37 50.33
CA MET A 1 -23.11 -42.30 49.64
C MET A 1 -22.09 -42.96 48.74
N GLU A 2 -22.32 -42.96 47.43
CA GLU A 2 -21.42 -43.60 46.47
C GLU A 2 -20.35 -42.61 46.00
N HIS A 3 -19.08 -42.89 46.28
CA HIS A 3 -17.98 -42.11 45.74
C HIS A 3 -17.73 -42.52 44.28
N ARG A 4 -18.31 -41.75 43.36
CA ARG A 4 -18.12 -41.91 41.91
C ARG A 4 -16.64 -41.64 41.55
N PRO A 5 -15.93 -42.58 40.89
CA PRO A 5 -14.53 -42.39 40.55
C PRO A 5 -14.34 -41.33 39.47
N THR A 6 -13.35 -40.46 39.65
CA THR A 6 -12.96 -39.45 38.66
C THR A 6 -12.36 -40.12 37.43
N GLN A 7 -12.95 -39.92 36.26
CA GLN A 7 -12.46 -40.54 35.02
C GLN A 7 -11.16 -39.88 34.54
N SER A 8 -10.21 -40.72 34.13
CA SER A 8 -9.01 -40.28 33.42
C SER A 8 -9.38 -39.78 32.02
N SER A 9 -8.85 -38.62 31.64
CA SER A 9 -8.77 -38.18 30.24
C SER A 9 -7.29 -38.02 29.87
N ALA A 10 -6.83 -38.76 28.87
CA ALA A 10 -5.43 -38.84 28.52
C ALA A 10 -5.02 -37.70 27.57
N ALA A 11 -4.52 -36.60 28.11
CA ALA A 11 -3.82 -35.59 27.34
C ALA A 11 -2.37 -36.06 27.06
N THR A 12 -2.11 -36.65 25.89
CA THR A 12 -0.76 -36.98 25.45
C THR A 12 0.04 -35.70 25.18
N GLY A 13 0.76 -35.21 26.18
CA GLY A 13 1.68 -34.09 26.02
C GLY A 13 2.78 -34.43 25.02
N ARG A 14 2.73 -33.81 23.83
CA ARG A 14 3.83 -33.89 22.86
C ARG A 14 5.04 -33.14 23.40
N ALA A 15 6.24 -33.57 23.01
CA ALA A 15 7.45 -32.96 23.53
C ALA A 15 7.70 -31.63 22.82
N GLN A 16 7.49 -30.52 23.53
CA GLN A 16 7.69 -29.16 23.02
C GLN A 16 9.07 -28.62 23.40
N GLY A 17 9.49 -27.58 22.69
CA GLY A 17 10.71 -26.84 22.97
C GLY A 17 10.80 -25.55 22.17
N THR A 18 11.87 -24.79 22.39
CA THR A 18 12.07 -23.46 21.81
C THR A 18 13.44 -23.38 21.14
N ILE A 19 13.50 -22.87 19.92
CA ILE A 19 14.74 -22.71 19.13
C ILE A 19 14.91 -21.27 18.63
N PHE A 20 16.14 -20.93 18.24
CA PHE A 20 16.47 -19.65 17.64
C PHE A 20 16.59 -19.79 16.12
N ILE A 21 15.90 -18.92 15.39
CA ILE A 21 15.97 -18.82 13.93
C ILE A 21 16.83 -17.61 13.58
N ARG A 22 17.99 -17.82 12.95
CA ARG A 22 18.86 -16.72 12.47
C ARG A 22 18.62 -16.45 10.99
N GLU A 23 18.19 -15.23 10.69
CA GLU A 23 17.94 -14.72 9.35
C GLU A 23 19.25 -14.21 8.70
N LEU A 24 19.30 -14.11 7.36
CA LEU A 24 20.46 -13.56 6.64
C LEU A 24 20.75 -12.08 6.97
N SER A 25 19.75 -11.35 7.46
CA SER A 25 19.87 -10.01 8.04
C SER A 25 20.60 -9.97 9.39
N GLY A 26 21.05 -11.12 9.92
CA GLY A 26 21.65 -11.25 11.24
C GLY A 26 20.63 -11.32 12.39
N LYS A 27 19.37 -10.89 12.14
CA LYS A 27 18.24 -10.94 13.07
C LYS A 27 18.02 -12.37 13.60
N VAL A 28 17.70 -12.45 14.90
CA VAL A 28 17.39 -13.71 15.58
C VAL A 28 15.96 -13.68 16.09
N SER A 29 15.14 -14.61 15.61
CA SER A 29 13.73 -14.77 15.95
C SER A 29 13.54 -16.02 16.80
N VAL A 30 12.79 -15.93 17.90
CA VAL A 30 12.47 -17.09 18.77
C VAL A 30 11.24 -17.83 18.21
N LEU A 31 11.30 -19.17 18.19
CA LEU A 31 10.24 -20.03 17.67
C LEU A 31 10.04 -21.30 18.52
N ASP A 32 8.80 -21.55 18.92
CA ASP A 32 8.40 -22.76 19.62
C ASP A 32 8.04 -23.88 18.62
N VAL A 33 8.47 -25.11 18.94
CA VAL A 33 8.45 -26.28 18.05
C VAL A 33 8.04 -27.54 18.81
N CYS A 34 7.49 -28.51 18.09
CA CYS A 34 7.34 -29.87 18.58
C CYS A 34 8.53 -30.72 18.13
N TRP A 35 9.10 -31.55 18.99
CA TRP A 35 10.22 -32.45 18.62
C TRP A 35 9.79 -33.56 17.65
N GLU A 36 8.48 -33.80 17.56
CA GLU A 36 7.81 -34.65 16.58
C GLU A 36 7.54 -33.99 15.21
N ASP A 37 7.57 -32.64 15.11
CA ASP A 37 7.31 -31.92 13.85
C ASP A 37 8.38 -32.28 12.79
N THR A 38 8.02 -32.21 11.50
CA THR A 38 8.95 -32.45 10.39
C THR A 38 9.79 -31.22 10.04
N GLY A 39 10.88 -31.41 9.27
CA GLY A 39 11.62 -30.29 8.68
C GLY A 39 10.74 -29.37 7.82
N LEU A 40 9.75 -29.94 7.13
CA LEU A 40 8.75 -29.20 6.36
C LEU A 40 7.80 -28.39 7.25
N ASP A 41 7.38 -28.93 8.39
CA ASP A 41 6.54 -28.19 9.36
C ASP A 41 7.32 -27.06 10.00
N LEU A 42 8.61 -27.26 10.31
CA LEU A 42 9.48 -26.18 10.75
C LEU A 42 9.65 -25.12 9.66
N LYS A 43 9.83 -25.49 8.38
CA LYS A 43 9.82 -24.52 7.28
C LYS A 43 8.54 -23.70 7.25
N ARG A 44 7.35 -24.32 7.39
CA ARG A 44 6.05 -23.62 7.46
C ARG A 44 6.01 -22.61 8.60
N ARG A 45 6.38 -23.03 9.82
CA ARG A 45 6.45 -22.14 11.01
C ARG A 45 7.44 -20.99 10.79
N VAL A 46 8.59 -21.26 10.19
CA VAL A 46 9.61 -20.25 9.88
C VAL A 46 9.10 -19.24 8.86
N ILE A 47 8.55 -19.66 7.70
CA ILE A 47 8.05 -18.70 6.70
C ILE A 47 6.91 -17.83 7.25
N GLN A 48 6.02 -18.39 8.09
CA GLN A 48 4.99 -17.63 8.79
C GLN A 48 5.57 -16.60 9.77
N LYS A 49 6.67 -16.93 10.46
CA LYS A 49 7.34 -16.05 11.42
C LYS A 49 8.15 -14.92 10.76
N ILE A 50 8.63 -15.12 9.53
CA ILE A 50 9.47 -14.15 8.80
C ILE A 50 8.78 -13.47 7.59
N GLY A 51 7.51 -13.80 7.32
CA GLY A 51 6.72 -13.16 6.27
C GLY A 51 7.04 -13.62 4.83
N LEU A 52 7.38 -14.91 4.63
CA LEU A 52 7.58 -15.49 3.30
C LEU A 52 6.43 -16.41 2.88
N TYR A 53 6.22 -16.51 1.56
CA TYR A 53 5.03 -17.16 0.98
C TYR A 53 5.24 -18.58 0.44
N SER A 54 6.49 -19.06 0.30
CA SER A 54 6.79 -20.43 -0.13
C SER A 54 7.89 -21.08 0.68
N VAL A 55 7.71 -22.36 1.00
CA VAL A 55 8.70 -23.22 1.66
C VAL A 55 9.88 -23.57 0.74
N ASP A 56 9.71 -23.51 -0.58
CA ASP A 56 10.76 -23.81 -1.56
C ASP A 56 11.80 -22.70 -1.68
N TRP A 57 11.41 -21.47 -1.30
CA TRP A 57 12.30 -20.32 -1.27
C TRP A 57 13.25 -20.33 -0.07
N ILE A 58 13.10 -21.26 0.89
CA ILE A 58 13.99 -21.35 2.06
C ILE A 58 14.70 -22.70 2.21
N LYS A 59 15.92 -22.63 2.72
CA LYS A 59 16.65 -23.75 3.32
C LYS A 59 16.90 -23.44 4.79
N LEU A 60 16.75 -24.47 5.63
CA LEU A 60 17.11 -24.40 7.04
C LEU A 60 18.40 -25.19 7.23
N ILE A 61 19.43 -24.55 7.80
CA ILE A 61 20.73 -25.15 8.09
C ILE A 61 20.91 -25.27 9.61
N PHE A 62 21.36 -26.42 10.06
CA PHE A 62 21.72 -26.70 11.46
C PHE A 62 22.98 -27.57 11.48
N ALA A 63 23.96 -27.22 12.30
CA ALA A 63 25.27 -27.91 12.38
C ALA A 63 25.88 -28.19 10.98
N ASP A 64 25.93 -27.13 10.16
CA ASP A 64 26.43 -27.12 8.77
C ASP A 64 25.74 -28.08 7.78
N LYS A 65 24.57 -28.61 8.15
CA LYS A 65 23.76 -29.50 7.32
C LYS A 65 22.38 -28.90 7.04
N GLN A 66 21.89 -29.07 5.82
CA GLN A 66 20.51 -28.72 5.50
C GLN A 66 19.55 -29.72 6.17
N LEU A 67 18.47 -29.21 6.76
CA LEU A 67 17.41 -30.07 7.29
C LEU A 67 16.67 -30.83 6.17
N GLU A 68 16.39 -32.10 6.44
CA GLU A 68 15.56 -33.00 5.62
C GLU A 68 14.08 -32.72 5.89
N ASP A 69 13.30 -32.48 4.83
CA ASP A 69 11.88 -32.08 4.94
C ASP A 69 10.98 -33.17 5.54
N ALA A 70 11.27 -34.46 5.27
CA ALA A 70 10.48 -35.60 5.73
C ALA A 70 10.90 -36.18 7.09
N ARG A 71 11.98 -35.67 7.70
CA ARG A 71 12.54 -36.19 8.97
C ARG A 71 12.12 -35.28 10.13
N SER A 72 11.72 -35.86 11.27
CA SER A 72 11.34 -35.04 12.44
C SER A 72 12.52 -34.45 13.20
N LEU A 73 12.32 -33.28 13.82
CA LEU A 73 13.39 -32.44 14.37
C LEU A 73 14.30 -33.18 15.35
N ARG A 74 13.74 -34.04 16.21
CA ARG A 74 14.53 -34.87 17.14
C ARG A 74 15.51 -35.83 16.44
N HIS A 75 15.14 -36.39 15.29
CA HIS A 75 16.00 -37.27 14.50
C HIS A 75 16.99 -36.47 13.61
N GLN A 76 16.89 -35.14 13.62
CA GLN A 76 17.86 -34.20 13.03
C GLN A 76 18.79 -33.58 14.07
N GLY A 77 18.64 -33.94 15.36
CA GLY A 77 19.53 -33.53 16.44
C GLY A 77 19.31 -32.10 16.96
N LEU A 78 18.18 -31.45 16.61
CA LEU A 78 17.84 -30.15 17.21
C LEU A 78 17.55 -30.33 18.71
N THR A 79 17.92 -29.31 19.49
CA THR A 79 17.73 -29.25 20.95
C THR A 79 17.11 -27.92 21.36
N ASN A 80 16.61 -27.81 22.59
CA ASN A 80 16.25 -26.51 23.15
C ASN A 80 17.41 -25.51 22.99
N HIS A 81 17.06 -24.28 22.63
CA HIS A 81 17.96 -23.14 22.44
C HIS A 81 19.04 -23.32 21.35
N CYS A 82 18.89 -24.28 20.43
CA CYS A 82 19.77 -24.39 19.27
C CYS A 82 19.49 -23.28 18.23
N VAL A 83 20.50 -22.90 17.44
CA VAL A 83 20.37 -21.92 16.35
C VAL A 83 20.23 -22.63 15.00
N VAL A 84 19.14 -22.33 14.27
CA VAL A 84 18.91 -22.76 12.89
C VAL A 84 19.04 -21.55 11.97
N HIS A 85 19.87 -21.64 10.95
CA HIS A 85 20.12 -20.56 10.00
C HIS A 85 19.19 -20.67 8.78
N VAL A 86 18.61 -19.56 8.35
CA VAL A 86 17.75 -19.50 7.14
C VAL A 86 18.57 -19.02 5.96
N LEU A 87 18.60 -19.79 4.87
CA LEU A 87 19.14 -19.41 3.57
C LEU A 87 17.98 -19.25 2.56
N LEU A 88 18.11 -18.29 1.64
CA LEU A 88 17.15 -18.10 0.55
C LEU A 88 17.61 -18.84 -0.71
N ASN A 89 16.69 -19.56 -1.36
CA ASN A 89 16.91 -20.18 -2.67
C ASN A 89 16.59 -19.19 -3.78
N LEU A 90 17.63 -18.60 -4.39
CA LEU A 90 17.48 -17.83 -5.62
C LEU A 90 17.27 -18.78 -6.81
N ARG A 91 16.02 -18.89 -7.28
CA ARG A 91 15.67 -19.45 -8.60
C ARG A 91 14.86 -18.39 -9.36
N GLY A 92 15.29 -18.07 -10.58
CA GLY A 92 14.58 -17.15 -11.47
C GLY A 92 13.60 -17.88 -12.39
N GLY A 93 12.52 -17.19 -12.78
CA GLY A 93 11.54 -17.64 -13.79
C GLY A 93 10.54 -18.67 -13.27
N GLY A 94 9.29 -18.24 -13.06
CA GLY A 94 8.15 -19.11 -12.75
C GLY A 94 6.89 -18.31 -12.41
N ASP A 95 5.74 -18.72 -12.96
CA ASP A 95 4.45 -18.04 -12.80
C ASP A 95 3.94 -18.01 -11.35
N ILE A 96 3.18 -16.96 -11.01
CA ILE A 96 2.39 -16.88 -9.77
C ILE A 96 0.90 -16.66 -10.12
N SER A 97 0.36 -17.57 -10.93
CA SER A 97 -1.03 -17.56 -11.40
C SER A 97 -1.99 -18.39 -10.54
N ALA A 98 -1.87 -18.33 -9.20
CA ALA A 98 -2.94 -18.73 -8.27
C ALA A 98 -2.63 -18.41 -6.78
N LEU A 99 -3.32 -17.43 -6.20
CA LEU A 99 -3.76 -17.47 -4.79
C LEU A 99 -5.10 -16.70 -4.64
N PRO A 100 -6.08 -17.23 -3.88
CA PRO A 100 -7.29 -16.50 -3.49
C PRO A 100 -7.02 -15.55 -2.30
N PRO A 101 -7.90 -14.58 -2.02
CA PRO A 101 -7.78 -13.74 -0.82
C PRO A 101 -8.04 -14.56 0.46
N VAL A 102 -7.21 -14.38 1.47
CA VAL A 102 -7.44 -14.88 2.84
C VAL A 102 -7.77 -13.70 3.73
N CYS A 103 -9.05 -13.56 4.08
CA CYS A 103 -9.55 -12.55 5.00
C CYS A 103 -10.15 -13.26 6.23
N ASP A 104 -9.32 -13.50 7.25
CA ASP A 104 -9.77 -14.02 8.54
C ASP A 104 -9.12 -13.20 9.68
N PHE A 105 -9.89 -12.31 10.29
CA PHE A 105 -9.59 -11.71 11.59
C PHE A 105 -10.63 -12.21 12.60
N PRO A 106 -10.23 -12.65 13.82
CA PRO A 106 -11.15 -13.20 14.80
C PRO A 106 -12.07 -12.11 15.37
N ALA A 107 -13.35 -12.42 15.52
CA ALA A 107 -14.34 -11.50 16.07
C ALA A 107 -14.05 -11.19 17.56
N VAL A 108 -13.86 -9.90 17.87
CA VAL A 108 -13.75 -9.43 19.26
C VAL A 108 -15.16 -9.33 19.86
N THR A 109 -15.48 -10.20 20.81
CA THR A 109 -16.75 -10.18 21.53
C THR A 109 -16.80 -9.01 22.53
N ALA A 110 -17.46 -7.92 22.15
CA ALA A 110 -17.77 -6.84 23.08
C ALA A 110 -18.94 -7.23 24.01
N GLN A 111 -18.64 -7.52 25.28
CA GLN A 111 -19.69 -7.56 26.32
C GLN A 111 -20.10 -6.13 26.66
N GLY A 112 -21.40 -5.85 26.61
CA GLY A 112 -21.92 -4.49 26.65
C GLY A 112 -22.05 -3.88 28.05
N ARG A 113 -22.35 -2.58 28.06
CA ARG A 113 -23.03 -1.88 29.16
C ARG A 113 -24.10 -0.97 28.57
N GLU A 114 -25.31 -1.06 29.10
CA GLU A 114 -26.43 -0.17 28.76
C GLU A 114 -26.27 1.19 29.45
N GLY A 115 -26.74 2.27 28.82
CA GLY A 115 -26.70 3.60 29.44
C GLY A 115 -27.20 4.73 28.53
N ALA A 116 -28.37 5.27 28.88
CA ALA A 116 -29.01 6.47 28.32
C ALA A 116 -29.54 6.41 26.86
N GLN A 117 -30.78 6.90 26.71
CA GLN A 117 -31.50 7.18 25.47
C GLN A 117 -31.84 8.70 25.44
N PRO A 118 -32.43 9.29 24.37
CA PRO A 118 -31.66 10.25 23.59
C PRO A 118 -32.19 11.70 23.66
N HIS A 119 -31.34 12.64 23.25
CA HIS A 119 -31.77 13.97 22.79
C HIS A 119 -31.59 14.08 21.28
N SER A 120 -32.53 14.74 20.61
CA SER A 120 -32.72 14.68 19.16
C SER A 120 -32.07 15.85 18.41
N SER A 121 -31.10 15.55 17.53
CA SER A 121 -30.71 16.43 16.42
C SER A 121 -30.25 15.61 15.21
N SER A 122 -30.91 15.78 14.06
CA SER A 122 -30.72 14.98 12.84
C SER A 122 -29.37 15.23 12.14
N PRO A 123 -28.62 14.18 11.75
CA PRO A 123 -27.32 14.32 11.07
C PRO A 123 -27.28 13.76 9.63
N ASP A 124 -28.42 13.59 8.93
CA ASP A 124 -28.61 12.90 7.63
C ASP A 124 -27.87 13.50 6.40
N LYS A 125 -26.74 14.19 6.59
CA LYS A 125 -25.83 14.65 5.53
C LYS A 125 -24.34 14.48 5.83
N ALA A 126 -23.93 14.21 7.07
CA ALA A 126 -22.50 14.15 7.43
C ALA A 126 -21.89 12.75 7.22
N GLU A 127 -22.65 11.69 7.50
CA GLU A 127 -22.14 10.31 7.48
C GLU A 127 -21.63 9.84 6.10
N PRO A 128 -22.27 10.17 4.95
CA PRO A 128 -21.77 9.73 3.64
C PRO A 128 -20.38 10.29 3.30
N GLU A 129 -20.07 11.51 3.73
CA GLU A 129 -18.76 12.13 3.50
C GLU A 129 -17.68 11.55 4.40
N GLU A 130 -17.96 11.36 5.70
CA GLU A 130 -16.97 10.76 6.61
C GLU A 130 -16.72 9.28 6.26
N GLN A 131 -17.75 8.48 5.95
CA GLN A 131 -17.57 7.10 5.51
C GLN A 131 -16.81 7.01 4.17
N THR A 132 -17.04 7.94 3.25
CA THR A 132 -16.22 8.04 2.02
C THR A 132 -14.77 8.44 2.33
N ARG A 133 -14.56 9.30 3.34
CA ARG A 133 -13.23 9.74 3.79
C ARG A 133 -12.49 8.65 4.55
N GLU A 134 -13.17 7.84 5.34
CA GLU A 134 -12.62 6.64 6.00
C GLU A 134 -12.34 5.53 4.99
N ALA A 135 -13.21 5.29 4.01
CA ALA A 135 -12.92 4.36 2.91
C ALA A 135 -11.71 4.82 2.08
N ARG A 136 -11.52 6.13 1.88
CA ARG A 136 -10.31 6.71 1.27
C ARG A 136 -9.07 6.53 2.15
N ARG A 137 -9.16 6.80 3.46
CA ARG A 137 -8.05 6.57 4.43
C ARG A 137 -7.67 5.09 4.53
N ALA A 138 -8.64 4.18 4.54
CA ALA A 138 -8.40 2.73 4.51
C ALA A 138 -7.72 2.31 3.19
N MET A 139 -8.16 2.86 2.05
CA MET A 139 -7.48 2.68 0.77
C MET A 139 -6.11 3.39 0.69
N ALA A 140 -5.79 4.37 1.53
CA ALA A 140 -4.48 5.02 1.59
C ALA A 140 -3.51 4.22 2.47
N ALA A 141 -3.91 3.92 3.71
CA ALA A 141 -3.14 3.10 4.64
C ALA A 141 -2.80 1.71 4.05
N CYS A 142 -3.76 1.06 3.36
CA CYS A 142 -3.53 -0.22 2.70
C CYS A 142 -2.56 -0.14 1.50
N ARG A 143 -2.36 1.04 0.89
CA ARG A 143 -1.36 1.22 -0.18
C ARG A 143 0.06 1.32 0.36
N TYR A 144 0.28 1.88 1.54
CA TYR A 144 1.62 2.31 1.91
C TYR A 144 2.50 1.18 2.46
N SER A 145 1.97 0.31 3.33
CA SER A 145 2.64 -0.95 3.67
C SER A 145 2.95 -1.79 2.41
N ALA A 146 2.03 -1.76 1.42
CA ALA A 146 2.22 -2.38 0.11
C ALA A 146 3.24 -1.65 -0.81
N MET A 147 3.62 -0.41 -0.52
CA MET A 147 4.58 0.39 -1.30
C MET A 147 6.00 0.35 -0.76
N LEU A 148 6.21 0.15 0.54
CA LEU A 148 7.53 -0.29 1.06
C LEU A 148 7.88 -1.71 0.61
N THR A 149 6.89 -2.56 0.32
CA THR A 149 7.09 -3.82 -0.42
C THR A 149 7.17 -3.65 -1.95
N GLY A 150 6.94 -2.43 -2.46
CA GLY A 150 6.96 -2.06 -3.88
C GLY A 150 8.36 -2.00 -4.48
N LYS A 151 9.13 -3.06 -4.31
CA LYS A 151 10.54 -3.14 -4.72
C LYS A 151 10.67 -2.95 -6.23
N CYS A 152 11.36 -1.87 -6.64
CA CYS A 152 12.33 -2.01 -7.72
C CYS A 152 13.17 -3.25 -7.39
N LYS A 153 13.26 -4.23 -8.29
CA LYS A 153 13.75 -5.60 -8.02
C LYS A 153 15.18 -5.65 -7.42
N ARG A 154 15.89 -4.52 -7.45
CA ARG A 154 17.28 -4.30 -7.03
C ARG A 154 17.41 -3.45 -5.76
N CYS A 155 16.38 -2.71 -5.36
CA CYS A 155 16.35 -1.88 -4.14
C CYS A 155 15.61 -2.60 -3.01
N VAL A 156 16.07 -2.41 -1.76
CA VAL A 156 15.40 -2.89 -0.56
C VAL A 156 15.24 -1.73 0.41
N GLY A 157 14.00 -1.47 0.83
CA GLY A 157 13.70 -0.46 1.84
C GLY A 157 13.87 -1.03 3.26
N GLU A 158 14.21 -0.14 4.20
CA GLU A 158 14.11 -0.43 5.62
C GLU A 158 12.64 -0.41 6.06
N ILE A 159 12.27 -1.34 6.94
CA ILE A 159 10.93 -1.41 7.53
C ILE A 159 11.01 -0.81 8.93
N LEU A 160 10.70 0.48 9.05
CA LEU A 160 10.55 1.16 10.34
C LEU A 160 9.08 1.08 10.82
N PRO A 161 8.78 1.47 12.07
CA PRO A 161 7.41 1.64 12.56
C PRO A 161 6.62 2.74 11.82
N GLU A 162 5.37 2.44 11.43
CA GLU A 162 4.47 3.41 10.81
C GLU A 162 3.81 4.35 11.82
N VAL A 163 3.69 5.63 11.44
CA VAL A 163 2.81 6.62 12.07
C VAL A 163 1.85 7.19 11.02
N THR A 164 0.54 7.08 11.26
CA THR A 164 -0.48 7.73 10.42
C THR A 164 -0.76 9.13 10.96
N PRO A 165 -0.53 10.21 10.19
CA PRO A 165 -0.76 11.56 10.63
C PRO A 165 -2.25 11.91 10.66
N GLU A 166 -2.64 12.80 11.58
CA GLU A 166 -3.92 13.48 11.52
C GLU A 166 -3.88 14.51 10.38
N ILE A 167 -4.74 14.35 9.39
CA ILE A 167 -4.88 15.30 8.27
C ILE A 167 -5.87 16.38 8.69
N VAL A 168 -5.40 17.62 8.83
CA VAL A 168 -6.18 18.79 9.26
C VAL A 168 -6.13 19.93 8.23
N PRO A 169 -7.19 20.75 8.10
CA PRO A 169 -7.15 21.94 7.26
C PRO A 169 -6.14 22.96 7.80
N GLY A 170 -5.41 23.61 6.89
CA GLY A 170 -4.52 24.72 7.22
C GLY A 170 -5.25 26.04 7.51
N THR A 171 -4.48 27.06 7.87
CA THR A 171 -4.98 28.43 8.14
C THR A 171 -5.24 29.25 6.87
N GLU A 172 -4.79 28.77 5.71
CA GLU A 172 -5.04 29.36 4.39
C GLU A 172 -5.87 28.38 3.56
N GLU A 173 -6.68 28.90 2.64
CA GLU A 173 -7.55 28.07 1.79
C GLU A 173 -6.75 27.01 1.02
N ASN A 174 -7.30 25.79 0.94
CA ASN A 174 -6.71 24.61 0.30
C ASN A 174 -5.38 24.07 0.88
N ARG A 175 -4.76 24.68 1.90
CA ARG A 175 -3.59 24.06 2.56
C ARG A 175 -4.02 22.85 3.39
N THR A 176 -3.26 21.76 3.26
CA THR A 176 -3.38 20.55 4.09
C THR A 176 -2.20 20.49 5.05
N VAL A 177 -2.46 20.43 6.35
CA VAL A 177 -1.43 20.18 7.37
C VAL A 177 -1.57 18.73 7.86
N TYR A 178 -0.43 18.08 8.01
CA TYR A 178 -0.29 16.71 8.52
C TYR A 178 0.32 16.78 9.92
N ARG A 179 -0.35 16.18 10.91
CA ARG A 179 0.12 16.15 12.30
C ARG A 179 0.43 14.72 12.72
N ALA A 180 1.72 14.35 12.69
CA ALA A 180 2.19 13.06 13.16
C ALA A 180 2.41 13.10 14.69
N ARG A 181 1.67 12.28 15.43
CA ARG A 181 1.83 12.12 16.89
C ARG A 181 2.69 10.87 17.15
N ILE A 182 3.94 11.08 17.55
CA ILE A 182 4.92 10.01 17.77
C ILE A 182 4.96 9.68 19.28
N PRO A 183 4.65 8.44 19.70
CA PRO A 183 4.32 8.13 21.10
C PRO A 183 5.52 7.88 22.01
N SER A 184 6.73 7.71 21.46
CA SER A 184 7.94 7.37 22.21
C SER A 184 9.19 7.77 21.44
N ALA A 185 10.36 7.65 22.08
CA ALA A 185 11.63 7.64 21.37
C ALA A 185 11.68 6.49 20.32
N GLY A 186 12.45 6.70 19.25
CA GLY A 186 12.66 5.73 18.16
C GLY A 186 12.63 6.38 16.77
N SER A 187 12.88 5.57 15.73
CA SER A 187 12.68 5.95 14.33
C SER A 187 11.26 5.56 13.89
N PHE A 188 10.57 6.44 13.17
CA PHE A 188 9.21 6.24 12.67
C PHE A 188 9.08 6.80 11.24
N HIS A 189 8.14 6.30 10.44
CA HIS A 189 7.85 6.87 9.11
C HIS A 189 6.36 7.08 8.86
N CYS A 190 6.04 8.14 8.11
CA CYS A 190 4.67 8.52 7.81
C CYS A 190 4.02 7.61 6.76
N SER A 191 2.85 7.02 7.07
CA SER A 191 2.09 6.21 6.12
C SER A 191 1.49 7.00 4.95
N GLU A 192 1.25 8.31 5.13
CA GLU A 192 0.60 9.17 4.12
C GLU A 192 1.60 9.97 3.27
N THR A 193 2.87 10.08 3.65
CA THR A 193 3.85 10.92 2.92
C THR A 193 5.24 10.33 2.76
N GLY A 194 5.57 9.21 3.42
CA GLY A 194 6.90 8.61 3.43
C GLY A 194 7.97 9.41 4.19
N LEU A 195 7.61 10.58 4.76
CA LEU A 195 8.49 11.39 5.60
C LEU A 195 8.78 10.66 6.93
N GLY A 196 10.06 10.44 7.24
CA GLY A 196 10.49 9.77 8.46
C GLY A 196 11.13 10.70 9.49
N PHE A 197 11.11 10.27 10.75
CA PHE A 197 11.62 11.00 11.90
C PHE A 197 12.32 10.04 12.86
N GLU A 198 13.52 10.39 13.30
CA GLU A 198 14.17 9.79 14.47
C GLU A 198 14.00 10.75 15.65
N VAL A 199 13.38 10.28 16.74
CA VAL A 199 13.01 11.14 17.88
C VAL A 199 13.51 10.57 19.21
N SER A 200 13.86 11.47 20.14
CA SER A 200 14.43 11.13 21.45
C SER A 200 13.42 11.14 22.60
N ALA A 201 12.19 11.62 22.36
CA ALA A 201 11.05 11.53 23.26
C ALA A 201 9.74 11.49 22.44
N ALA A 202 8.60 11.33 23.12
CA ALA A 202 7.29 11.49 22.49
C ALA A 202 7.10 12.93 22.00
N VAL A 203 6.62 13.12 20.77
CA VAL A 203 6.56 14.44 20.12
C VAL A 203 5.41 14.51 19.12
N THR A 204 4.88 15.71 18.90
CA THR A 204 3.98 15.99 17.77
C THR A 204 4.75 16.78 16.72
N VAL A 205 4.83 16.24 15.50
CA VAL A 205 5.43 16.93 14.34
C VAL A 205 4.32 17.36 13.40
N GLU A 206 4.26 18.65 13.08
CA GLU A 206 3.38 19.19 12.05
C GLU A 206 4.17 19.48 10.78
N TYR A 207 3.59 19.18 9.62
CA TYR A 207 4.20 19.52 8.34
C TYR A 207 3.17 19.68 7.22
N GLU A 208 3.57 20.35 6.16
CA GLU A 208 2.81 20.55 4.92
C GLU A 208 3.73 20.34 3.72
N TYR A 209 3.17 20.02 2.55
CA TYR A 209 3.95 20.01 1.31
C TYR A 209 4.30 21.45 0.90
N GLY A 210 5.57 21.67 0.57
CA GLY A 210 6.05 22.89 -0.07
C GLY A 210 6.07 22.77 -1.59
N SER A 211 6.20 23.92 -2.26
CA SER A 211 6.26 24.00 -3.73
C SER A 211 7.66 24.33 -4.22
N TRP A 212 8.29 23.38 -4.94
CA TRP A 212 9.54 23.65 -5.66
C TRP A 212 9.35 24.68 -6.79
N ALA A 213 8.12 24.86 -7.29
CA ALA A 213 7.81 25.88 -8.30
C ALA A 213 7.89 27.32 -7.75
N GLU A 214 7.67 27.51 -6.44
CA GLU A 214 7.88 28.80 -5.76
C GLU A 214 9.30 28.93 -5.20
N SER A 215 9.81 27.89 -4.52
CA SER A 215 11.02 27.99 -3.70
C SER A 215 12.33 27.90 -4.51
N LEU A 216 12.36 27.11 -5.60
CA LEU A 216 13.59 26.86 -6.36
C LEU A 216 13.73 27.85 -7.53
N SER A 217 14.77 28.71 -7.50
CA SER A 217 14.96 29.75 -8.51
C SER A 217 15.22 29.19 -9.92
N PRO A 218 14.91 29.94 -11.01
CA PRO A 218 15.16 29.48 -12.39
C PRO A 218 16.62 29.11 -12.66
N SER A 219 17.57 29.82 -12.05
CA SER A 219 19.00 29.51 -12.14
C SER A 219 19.35 28.20 -11.41
N ALA A 220 18.81 28.00 -10.20
CA ALA A 220 19.01 26.75 -9.45
C ALA A 220 18.42 25.54 -10.20
N ARG A 221 17.29 25.70 -10.90
CA ARG A 221 16.71 24.64 -11.76
C ARG A 221 17.60 24.22 -12.93
N GLN A 222 18.63 24.99 -13.30
CA GLN A 222 19.61 24.57 -14.32
C GLN A 222 20.70 23.66 -13.75
N GLU A 223 21.11 23.87 -12.49
CA GLU A 223 22.16 23.12 -11.80
C GLU A 223 21.61 21.94 -10.97
N TRP A 224 20.36 22.02 -10.51
CA TRP A 224 19.78 21.05 -9.59
C TRP A 224 18.55 20.35 -10.17
N MET A 225 18.42 19.07 -9.88
CA MET A 225 17.28 18.21 -10.17
C MET A 225 16.50 18.01 -8.88
N VAL A 226 15.17 18.15 -8.92
CA VAL A 226 14.33 17.72 -7.80
C VAL A 226 14.43 16.20 -7.69
N ALA A 227 14.72 15.69 -6.49
CA ALA A 227 14.88 14.27 -6.20
C ALA A 227 13.78 13.71 -5.27
N GLY A 228 12.99 14.57 -4.63
CA GLY A 228 11.84 14.20 -3.79
C GLY A 228 10.97 15.42 -3.47
N PRO A 229 9.84 15.22 -2.77
CA PRO A 229 8.95 16.31 -2.37
C PRO A 229 9.63 17.29 -1.40
N LEU A 230 9.15 18.54 -1.40
CA LEU A 230 9.52 19.57 -0.44
C LEU A 230 8.53 19.53 0.74
N PHE A 231 9.02 19.64 1.97
CA PHE A 231 8.20 19.71 3.18
C PHE A 231 8.53 20.94 4.00
N HIS A 232 7.51 21.69 4.43
CA HIS A 232 7.66 22.65 5.52
C HIS A 232 7.37 21.90 6.83
N ILE A 233 8.39 21.70 7.66
CA ILE A 233 8.31 20.90 8.89
C ILE A 233 8.35 21.82 10.12
N ARG A 234 7.59 21.48 11.16
CA ARG A 234 7.52 22.18 12.45
C ARG A 234 7.43 21.16 13.58
N ALA A 235 8.40 21.19 14.49
CA ALA A 235 8.40 20.37 15.71
C ALA A 235 9.06 21.15 16.85
N GLU A 236 8.98 20.59 18.05
CA GLU A 236 9.80 21.06 19.18
C GLU A 236 11.30 20.85 18.87
N PRO A 237 12.16 21.88 19.03
CA PRO A 237 13.61 21.74 18.91
C PRO A 237 14.17 20.67 19.86
N ASP A 238 15.35 20.15 19.53
CA ASP A 238 16.09 19.12 20.28
C ASP A 238 15.39 17.76 20.48
N THR A 239 14.07 17.65 20.43
CA THR A 239 13.36 16.38 20.62
C THR A 239 13.54 15.46 19.41
N VAL A 240 13.48 16.00 18.18
CA VAL A 240 13.76 15.28 16.93
C VAL A 240 15.26 15.26 16.65
N ARG A 241 15.83 14.08 16.42
CA ARG A 241 17.26 13.85 16.18
C ARG A 241 17.62 13.71 14.70
N ALA A 242 16.72 13.18 13.89
CA ALA A 242 16.89 13.17 12.44
C ALA A 242 15.56 13.26 11.68
N VAL A 243 15.61 13.74 10.44
CA VAL A 243 14.52 13.68 9.46
C VAL A 243 14.98 12.86 8.26
N HIS A 244 14.18 11.88 7.87
CA HIS A 244 14.40 11.05 6.68
C HIS A 244 13.53 11.60 5.55
N LEU A 245 14.12 12.39 4.66
CA LEU A 245 13.45 13.01 3.52
C LEU A 245 13.32 12.00 2.37
N PRO A 246 12.10 11.63 1.93
CA PRO A 246 11.93 10.64 0.87
C PRO A 246 12.45 11.15 -0.49
N HIS A 247 13.03 10.25 -1.28
CA HIS A 247 13.47 10.53 -2.65
C HIS A 247 13.10 9.40 -3.62
N PHE A 248 12.89 9.78 -4.88
CA PHE A 248 12.59 8.86 -5.98
C PHE A 248 13.82 8.47 -6.81
N VAL A 249 15.03 8.98 -6.52
CA VAL A 249 16.27 8.49 -7.16
C VAL A 249 16.51 7.02 -6.78
N CYS A 250 16.95 6.22 -7.75
CA CYS A 250 17.29 4.81 -7.58
C CYS A 250 18.81 4.65 -7.44
N LEU A 251 19.26 3.94 -6.40
CA LEU A 251 20.69 3.80 -6.09
C LEU A 251 21.29 2.46 -6.56
N ALA A 252 20.46 1.55 -7.08
CA ALA A 252 20.82 0.17 -7.40
C ALA A 252 21.88 -0.03 -8.50
N ASP A 253 22.22 1.01 -9.25
CA ASP A 253 23.28 1.03 -10.27
C ASP A 253 24.53 1.80 -9.81
N GLY A 254 24.64 2.16 -8.52
CA GLY A 254 25.76 2.94 -7.99
C GLY A 254 25.68 4.41 -8.39
N ALA A 255 24.51 5.02 -8.26
CA ALA A 255 24.33 6.45 -8.46
C ALA A 255 25.24 7.24 -7.50
N ASP A 256 25.91 8.29 -8.00
CA ASP A 256 26.88 9.08 -7.22
C ASP A 256 26.19 9.86 -6.10
N GLU A 257 26.19 9.27 -4.91
CA GLU A 257 25.66 9.82 -3.66
C GLU A 257 26.24 11.21 -3.31
N SER A 258 27.45 11.56 -3.77
CA SER A 258 28.04 12.89 -3.53
C SER A 258 27.33 14.02 -4.28
N LEU A 259 26.41 13.70 -5.18
CA LEU A 259 25.53 14.65 -5.87
C LEU A 259 24.23 14.92 -5.09
N CYS A 260 23.87 14.09 -4.13
CA CYS A 260 22.68 14.25 -3.29
C CYS A 260 22.90 15.37 -2.25
N HIS A 261 22.01 16.36 -2.24
CA HIS A 261 22.03 17.47 -1.29
C HIS A 261 20.62 17.70 -0.74
N ILE A 262 20.54 18.12 0.52
CA ILE A 262 19.29 18.54 1.14
C ILE A 262 19.22 20.06 1.00
N ALA A 263 18.20 20.55 0.29
CA ALA A 263 17.92 21.97 0.22
C ALA A 263 17.11 22.39 1.44
N HIS A 264 17.62 23.38 2.16
CA HIS A 264 17.03 23.95 3.36
C HIS A 264 16.80 25.45 3.13
N PHE A 265 15.57 25.94 3.30
CA PHE A 265 15.20 27.33 2.96
C PHE A 265 15.04 28.23 4.21
N GLU A 266 16.15 28.53 4.88
CA GLU A 266 16.16 29.47 6.01
C GLU A 266 16.12 30.93 5.55
N ALA A 267 15.28 31.76 6.19
CA ALA A 267 15.17 33.21 5.96
C ALA A 267 15.06 33.64 4.47
N GLY A 268 14.41 32.81 3.64
CA GLY A 268 14.25 33.06 2.19
C GLY A 268 15.50 32.79 1.35
N ARG A 269 16.49 32.05 1.88
CA ARG A 269 17.72 31.64 1.17
C ARG A 269 17.81 30.12 1.13
N MET A 270 18.18 29.58 -0.02
CA MET A 270 18.50 28.15 -0.14
C MET A 270 19.91 27.88 0.38
N ILE A 271 20.00 27.15 1.48
CA ILE A 271 21.19 26.49 1.98
C ILE A 271 21.21 25.06 1.40
N LEU A 272 22.40 24.54 1.11
CA LEU A 272 22.59 23.16 0.65
C LEU A 272 23.37 22.39 1.71
N GLU A 273 22.70 21.44 2.35
CA GLU A 273 23.26 20.61 3.41
C GLU A 273 23.61 19.22 2.85
N SER A 274 24.71 18.65 3.33
CA SER A 274 25.11 17.29 2.99
C SER A 274 24.29 16.30 3.84
N PRO A 275 23.63 15.29 3.25
CA PRO A 275 22.94 14.27 4.02
C PRO A 275 23.93 13.45 4.87
N SER A 276 23.56 13.15 6.10
CA SER A 276 24.34 12.32 7.04
C SER A 276 24.40 10.84 6.61
N ARG A 277 23.32 10.37 5.99
CA ARG A 277 23.14 9.04 5.39
C ARG A 277 22.24 9.17 4.17
N ILE A 278 22.45 8.31 3.19
CA ILE A 278 21.55 8.14 2.04
C ILE A 278 21.17 6.65 2.00
N ASN A 279 19.88 6.37 1.89
CA ASN A 279 19.30 5.03 1.86
C ASN A 279 18.47 4.91 0.57
N ASN A 280 18.08 3.69 0.15
CA ASN A 280 17.44 3.45 -1.16
C ASN A 280 16.21 4.32 -1.51
N PHE A 281 15.57 4.95 -0.53
CA PHE A 281 14.35 5.76 -0.71
C PHE A 281 14.34 7.05 0.12
N PHE A 282 15.40 7.38 0.87
CA PHE A 282 15.43 8.57 1.72
C PHE A 282 16.85 9.07 2.02
N ALA A 283 16.98 10.39 2.15
CA ALA A 283 18.19 11.07 2.60
C ALA A 283 17.99 11.59 4.04
N VAL A 284 18.96 11.39 4.92
CA VAL A 284 18.83 11.67 6.35
C VAL A 284 19.56 12.96 6.75
N LEU A 285 18.83 13.92 7.32
CA LEU A 285 19.40 15.09 7.99
C LEU A 285 19.38 14.89 9.50
N GLU A 286 20.55 14.95 10.15
CA GLU A 286 20.68 14.89 11.62
C GLU A 286 20.69 16.29 12.24
N ASN A 287 20.14 16.40 13.45
CA ASN A 287 19.94 17.66 14.20
C ASN A 287 19.32 18.79 13.37
N PRO A 288 18.18 18.54 12.68
CA PRO A 288 17.62 19.47 11.70
C PRO A 288 17.07 20.75 12.34
N SER A 289 17.41 21.89 11.74
CA SER A 289 16.68 23.14 11.93
C SER A 289 15.39 23.12 11.08
N PHE A 290 14.28 23.55 11.66
CA PHE A 290 12.96 23.37 11.06
C PHE A 290 12.52 24.58 10.21
N SER A 291 12.55 24.41 8.89
CA SER A 291 11.87 25.29 7.93
C SER A 291 11.33 24.46 6.74
N GLN A 292 11.62 24.83 5.49
CA GLN A 292 11.39 23.96 4.33
C GLN A 292 12.62 23.10 4.03
N LEU A 293 12.42 21.79 3.91
CA LEU A 293 13.44 20.77 3.67
C LEU A 293 13.01 19.84 2.51
N GLY A 294 13.92 19.55 1.58
CA GLY A 294 13.66 18.65 0.45
C GLY A 294 14.93 18.21 -0.28
N VAL A 295 14.87 17.07 -0.99
CA VAL A 295 16.06 16.47 -1.62
C VAL A 295 16.28 17.00 -3.05
N LEU A 296 17.50 17.45 -3.34
CA LEU A 296 18.00 17.80 -4.66
C LEU A 296 19.16 16.88 -5.08
N TRP A 297 19.32 16.68 -6.39
CA TRP A 297 20.46 15.99 -6.99
C TRP A 297 21.19 16.93 -7.95
N ARG A 298 22.53 17.00 -7.85
CA ARG A 298 23.31 17.91 -8.70
C ARG A 298 23.37 17.41 -10.16
N LYS A 299 23.04 18.28 -11.11
CA LYS A 299 23.07 17.99 -12.55
C LYS A 299 24.49 18.08 -13.11
N ILE A 300 25.14 16.93 -13.28
CA ILE A 300 26.28 16.83 -14.20
C ILE A 300 25.73 16.89 -15.63
N ARG A 301 26.14 17.88 -16.42
CA ARG A 301 25.57 18.16 -17.78
C ARG A 301 25.62 16.95 -18.72
N SER A 302 26.61 16.08 -18.57
CA SER A 302 26.77 14.85 -19.36
C SER A 302 25.98 13.64 -18.83
N ALA A 303 25.42 13.71 -17.61
CA ALA A 303 24.93 12.52 -16.89
C ALA A 303 23.42 12.53 -16.53
N ILE A 304 22.67 13.63 -16.77
CA ILE A 304 21.24 13.72 -16.38
C ILE A 304 20.41 12.54 -16.90
N LYS A 305 20.59 12.16 -18.17
CA LYS A 305 19.89 11.03 -18.82
C LYS A 305 20.24 9.64 -18.23
N PHE A 306 21.16 9.56 -17.28
CA PHE A 306 21.67 8.34 -16.68
C PHE A 306 21.39 8.24 -15.16
N ILE A 307 20.65 9.19 -14.57
CA ILE A 307 20.18 9.09 -13.18
C ILE A 307 18.84 8.31 -13.19
N PRO A 308 18.79 7.06 -12.68
CA PRO A 308 17.57 6.26 -12.70
C PRO A 308 16.60 6.70 -11.60
N ILE A 309 15.30 6.69 -11.93
CA ILE A 309 14.21 7.21 -11.10
C ILE A 309 13.18 6.10 -10.87
N HIS A 310 12.92 5.79 -9.60
CA HIS A 310 11.75 5.03 -9.16
C HIS A 310 10.48 5.76 -9.62
N SER A 311 9.68 5.13 -10.47
CA SER A 311 8.57 5.78 -11.17
C SER A 311 7.30 4.93 -11.14
N LEU A 312 6.17 5.57 -11.40
CA LEU A 312 4.83 5.02 -11.30
C LEU A 312 4.03 5.27 -12.58
N VAL A 313 3.27 4.25 -12.98
CA VAL A 313 2.09 4.41 -13.84
C VAL A 313 0.84 4.50 -12.95
N LEU A 314 -0.02 5.49 -13.23
CA LEU A 314 -1.36 5.59 -12.65
C LEU A 314 -2.39 5.57 -13.78
N ILE A 315 -3.55 4.95 -13.56
CA ILE A 315 -4.66 4.93 -14.54
C ILE A 315 -5.95 5.38 -13.88
N PHE A 316 -6.68 6.26 -14.56
CA PHE A 316 -8.02 6.70 -14.16
C PHE A 316 -9.00 6.50 -15.32
N ARG A 317 -10.25 6.13 -15.04
CA ARG A 317 -11.35 6.16 -16.02
C ARG A 317 -12.20 7.40 -15.77
N THR A 318 -12.38 8.23 -16.80
CA THR A 318 -13.35 9.33 -16.79
C THR A 318 -14.78 8.78 -16.83
N LEU A 319 -15.63 9.18 -15.87
CA LEU A 319 -17.00 8.65 -15.76
C LEU A 319 -18.08 9.54 -16.41
N SER A 320 -17.67 10.68 -16.97
CA SER A 320 -18.54 11.59 -17.75
C SER A 320 -18.53 11.29 -19.26
N ALA A 321 -17.59 10.47 -19.74
CA ALA A 321 -17.58 9.96 -21.10
C ALA A 321 -18.65 8.86 -21.27
N ALA A 322 -19.29 8.81 -22.45
CA ALA A 322 -20.20 7.72 -22.81
C ALA A 322 -19.44 6.41 -23.04
N ASP A 323 -18.27 6.54 -23.67
CA ASP A 323 -17.35 5.46 -24.04
C ASP A 323 -16.34 5.16 -22.89
N VAL A 324 -15.31 4.35 -23.16
CA VAL A 324 -14.22 4.07 -22.21
C VAL A 324 -13.02 4.98 -22.52
N THR A 325 -13.03 6.18 -21.92
CA THR A 325 -11.85 7.06 -21.84
C THR A 325 -11.06 6.74 -20.57
N LEU A 326 -9.75 6.51 -20.73
CA LEU A 326 -8.78 6.37 -19.65
C LEU A 326 -7.71 7.45 -19.75
N HIS A 327 -7.24 7.96 -18.61
CA HIS A 327 -6.02 8.76 -18.51
C HIS A 327 -4.91 7.92 -17.88
N LEU A 328 -3.75 7.84 -18.55
CA LEU A 328 -2.54 7.18 -18.06
C LEU A 328 -1.48 8.24 -17.74
N TYR A 329 -1.08 8.33 -16.47
CA TYR A 329 -0.01 9.21 -16.01
C TYR A 329 1.29 8.42 -15.79
N LEU A 330 2.42 9.06 -16.07
CA LEU A 330 3.77 8.52 -15.83
C LEU A 330 4.56 9.52 -14.96
N ILE A 331 4.69 9.23 -13.67
CA ILE A 331 5.26 10.15 -12.66
C ILE A 331 6.43 9.53 -11.88
N PRO A 332 7.31 10.33 -11.26
CA PRO A 332 8.18 9.85 -10.19
C PRO A 332 7.39 9.19 -9.05
N ASN A 333 8.04 8.35 -8.25
CA ASN A 333 7.47 7.82 -7.00
C ASN A 333 7.42 8.90 -5.90
N ASP A 334 6.62 9.93 -6.14
CA ASP A 334 6.40 11.09 -5.27
C ASP A 334 4.91 11.10 -4.84
N HIS A 335 4.66 11.08 -3.54
CA HIS A 335 3.29 11.09 -3.02
C HIS A 335 2.59 12.43 -3.31
N SER A 336 3.30 13.57 -3.30
CA SER A 336 2.72 14.88 -3.57
C SER A 336 2.12 14.97 -4.98
N LEU A 337 2.79 14.37 -5.97
CA LEU A 337 2.31 14.29 -7.36
C LEU A 337 1.11 13.35 -7.49
N ARG A 338 1.14 12.17 -6.83
CA ARG A 338 -0.01 11.26 -6.83
C ARG A 338 -1.24 11.93 -6.21
N LYS A 339 -1.09 12.60 -5.06
CA LYS A 339 -2.19 13.30 -4.38
C LYS A 339 -2.79 14.38 -5.29
N ALA A 340 -1.94 15.21 -5.91
CA ALA A 340 -2.39 16.25 -6.83
C ALA A 340 -3.17 15.69 -8.04
N ILE A 341 -2.72 14.56 -8.62
CA ILE A 341 -3.45 13.87 -9.70
C ILE A 341 -4.78 13.32 -9.20
N GLU A 342 -4.83 12.67 -8.03
CA GLU A 342 -6.09 12.18 -7.46
C GLU A 342 -7.07 13.34 -7.17
N GLU A 343 -6.58 14.52 -6.76
CA GLU A 343 -7.38 15.74 -6.55
C GLU A 343 -7.75 16.47 -7.85
N GLU A 344 -7.01 16.30 -8.94
CA GLU A 344 -7.39 16.77 -10.29
C GLU A 344 -8.47 15.86 -10.89
N GLU A 345 -8.24 14.55 -10.91
CA GLU A 345 -9.15 13.54 -11.45
C GLU A 345 -10.49 13.46 -10.70
N MET A 346 -10.50 13.75 -9.38
CA MET A 346 -11.74 13.93 -8.63
C MET A 346 -12.62 15.06 -9.19
N LYS A 347 -12.05 16.16 -9.71
CA LYS A 347 -12.81 17.27 -10.30
C LYS A 347 -13.41 16.88 -11.65
N TRP A 348 -12.73 16.03 -12.42
CA TRP A 348 -13.20 15.48 -13.69
C TRP A 348 -14.18 14.30 -13.52
N LYS A 349 -14.49 13.92 -12.26
CA LYS A 349 -15.35 12.79 -11.88
C LYS A 349 -14.80 11.43 -12.34
N SER A 350 -13.48 11.29 -12.40
CA SER A 350 -12.84 10.03 -12.76
C SER A 350 -12.69 9.08 -11.56
N LYS A 351 -12.45 7.80 -11.85
CA LYS A 351 -12.19 6.74 -10.86
C LYS A 351 -10.84 6.08 -11.15
N HIS A 352 -10.00 5.95 -10.14
CA HIS A 352 -8.73 5.20 -10.25
C HIS A 352 -8.98 3.73 -10.62
N VAL A 353 -8.24 3.24 -11.63
CA VAL A 353 -8.29 1.88 -12.15
C VAL A 353 -7.08 1.11 -11.57
N PRO A 354 -7.25 0.24 -10.57
CA PRO A 354 -6.13 -0.37 -9.86
C PRO A 354 -5.33 -1.33 -10.75
N LYS A 355 -4.09 -0.95 -11.03
CA LYS A 355 -3.06 -1.77 -11.69
C LYS A 355 -1.75 -1.72 -10.88
N PRO A 356 -0.83 -2.68 -11.06
CA PRO A 356 0.51 -2.60 -10.46
C PRO A 356 1.19 -1.31 -10.93
N PRO A 357 1.51 -0.35 -10.04
CA PRO A 357 1.96 0.97 -10.49
C PRO A 357 3.47 1.03 -10.77
N GLN A 358 4.28 0.15 -10.20
CA GLN A 358 5.74 0.26 -10.29
C GLN A 358 6.26 -0.03 -11.71
N THR A 359 7.11 0.85 -12.22
CA THR A 359 7.90 0.63 -13.44
C THR A 359 9.29 0.08 -13.09
N ASP A 360 10.00 -0.48 -14.07
CA ASP A 360 11.47 -0.52 -13.99
C ASP A 360 12.02 0.94 -14.08
N PRO A 361 13.23 1.25 -13.57
CA PRO A 361 13.67 2.63 -13.35
C PRO A 361 13.77 3.48 -14.63
N LEU A 362 13.24 4.71 -14.58
CA LEU A 362 13.13 5.62 -15.72
C LEU A 362 14.13 6.79 -15.61
N TYR A 363 14.36 7.49 -16.71
CA TYR A 363 15.32 8.60 -16.80
C TYR A 363 14.66 9.92 -17.18
N PHE A 364 14.98 10.99 -16.44
CA PHE A 364 14.48 12.34 -16.75
C PHE A 364 15.09 12.89 -18.05
N GLY A 365 14.26 13.52 -18.87
CA GLY A 365 14.65 13.99 -20.21
C GLY A 365 14.57 12.92 -21.31
N SER A 366 14.16 11.70 -20.96
CA SER A 366 13.81 10.65 -21.93
C SER A 366 12.31 10.66 -22.22
N ARG A 367 11.93 10.06 -23.35
CA ARG A 367 10.53 9.90 -23.77
C ARG A 367 10.11 8.45 -23.69
N TYR A 368 8.84 8.24 -23.37
CA TYR A 368 8.23 6.92 -23.26
C TYR A 368 6.96 6.87 -24.08
N GLN A 369 6.79 5.81 -24.86
CA GLN A 369 5.64 5.56 -25.71
C GLN A 369 4.64 4.65 -24.98
N VAL A 370 3.34 4.96 -25.06
CA VAL A 370 2.29 4.02 -24.67
C VAL A 370 1.82 3.27 -25.93
N SER A 371 1.63 1.96 -25.79
CA SER A 371 1.10 1.11 -26.86
C SER A 371 0.05 0.12 -26.34
N GLY A 372 -0.80 -0.35 -27.24
CA GLY A 372 -1.85 -1.33 -26.97
C GLY A 372 -2.44 -1.90 -28.26
N PRO A 373 -3.59 -2.58 -28.20
CA PRO A 373 -4.35 -3.05 -29.36
C PRO A 373 -4.64 -1.94 -30.40
N SER A 374 -4.75 -2.34 -31.67
CA SER A 374 -4.91 -1.43 -32.82
C SER A 374 -6.28 -0.74 -32.92
N ASP A 375 -7.23 -1.17 -32.09
CA ASP A 375 -8.57 -0.61 -31.93
C ASP A 375 -8.64 0.52 -30.89
N LEU A 376 -7.51 0.89 -30.26
CA LEU A 376 -7.43 2.00 -29.31
C LEU A 376 -6.95 3.30 -29.97
N GLU A 377 -7.61 4.40 -29.65
CA GLU A 377 -7.14 5.75 -29.98
C GLU A 377 -6.29 6.26 -28.80
N ILE A 378 -4.97 6.39 -28.99
CA ILE A 378 -4.00 6.72 -27.94
C ILE A 378 -3.36 8.09 -28.23
N THR A 379 -3.70 9.11 -27.42
CA THR A 379 -3.34 10.51 -27.70
C THR A 379 -2.85 11.26 -26.45
N PRO A 380 -1.64 11.86 -26.46
CA PRO A 380 -0.56 11.62 -27.42
C PRO A 380 -0.03 10.18 -27.29
N THR A 381 0.68 9.67 -28.29
CA THR A 381 1.32 8.35 -28.18
C THR A 381 2.54 8.31 -27.25
N GLN A 382 3.06 9.47 -26.83
CA GLN A 382 4.31 9.62 -26.10
C GLN A 382 4.25 10.67 -24.99
N LEU A 383 4.92 10.40 -23.87
CA LEU A 383 5.19 11.34 -22.77
C LEU A 383 6.68 11.67 -22.68
N HIS A 384 6.99 12.90 -22.31
CA HIS A 384 8.34 13.31 -21.89
C HIS A 384 8.43 13.20 -20.36
N PHE A 385 9.29 12.32 -19.86
CA PHE A 385 9.39 12.06 -18.43
C PHE A 385 10.26 13.10 -17.74
N CYS A 386 9.67 13.88 -16.84
CA CYS A 386 10.34 14.90 -16.05
C CYS A 386 9.52 15.23 -14.80
N TYR A 387 10.18 15.67 -13.73
CA TYR A 387 9.49 16.29 -12.59
C TYR A 387 8.72 17.54 -13.03
N ARG A 388 7.47 17.64 -12.57
CA ARG A 388 6.62 18.84 -12.56
C ARG A 388 6.16 19.07 -11.12
N SER A 389 5.94 20.31 -10.70
CA SER A 389 5.46 20.61 -9.34
C SER A 389 4.00 20.16 -9.16
N PRO A 390 3.53 19.78 -7.95
CA PRO A 390 2.13 19.41 -7.71
C PRO A 390 1.09 20.46 -8.10
N VAL A 391 1.50 21.73 -8.17
CA VAL A 391 0.66 22.87 -8.61
C VAL A 391 0.60 23.06 -10.13
N GLU A 392 1.43 22.34 -10.89
CA GLU A 392 1.45 22.36 -12.36
C GLU A 392 0.60 21.21 -12.90
N GLN A 393 -0.10 21.42 -14.03
CA GLN A 393 -0.88 20.37 -14.66
C GLN A 393 0.02 19.20 -15.07
N GLN A 394 -0.31 18.00 -14.61
CA GLN A 394 0.46 16.79 -14.88
C GLN A 394 0.11 16.25 -16.28
N SER A 395 1.09 15.71 -17.00
CA SER A 395 0.86 15.17 -18.34
C SER A 395 0.40 13.71 -18.26
N TYR A 396 -0.72 13.44 -18.94
CA TYR A 396 -1.27 12.10 -19.14
C TYR A 396 -1.35 11.76 -20.63
N ILE A 397 -1.62 10.49 -20.92
CA ILE A 397 -2.04 9.99 -22.22
C ILE A 397 -3.51 9.60 -22.11
N GLU A 398 -4.33 10.13 -23.01
CA GLU A 398 -5.71 9.69 -23.20
C GLU A 398 -5.70 8.38 -24.01
N ILE A 399 -6.45 7.39 -23.54
CA ILE A 399 -6.66 6.10 -24.19
C ILE A 399 -8.16 5.93 -24.33
N TYR A 400 -8.66 6.00 -25.55
CA TYR A 400 -10.07 5.92 -25.87
C TYR A 400 -10.41 4.61 -26.60
N THR A 401 -11.51 3.98 -26.18
CA THR A 401 -12.23 2.98 -26.98
C THR A 401 -13.73 3.06 -26.73
N LYS A 402 -14.52 2.77 -27.76
CA LYS A 402 -15.99 2.82 -27.73
C LYS A 402 -16.59 1.79 -26.77
N GLU A 403 -16.06 0.57 -26.78
CA GLU A 403 -16.56 -0.51 -25.94
C GLU A 403 -15.43 -1.43 -25.50
N LEU A 404 -15.41 -1.77 -24.21
CA LEU A 404 -14.43 -2.69 -23.64
C LEU A 404 -15.06 -4.07 -23.43
N GLU A 405 -15.24 -4.82 -24.52
CA GLU A 405 -15.68 -6.23 -24.46
C GLU A 405 -14.63 -7.17 -23.85
N LYS A 406 -13.34 -6.86 -24.06
CA LYS A 406 -12.19 -7.75 -23.87
C LYS A 406 -11.14 -7.09 -22.98
N GLU A 407 -10.13 -7.83 -22.53
CA GLU A 407 -9.01 -7.21 -21.82
C GLU A 407 -8.04 -6.52 -22.78
N ILE A 408 -7.76 -5.25 -22.53
CA ILE A 408 -6.69 -4.48 -23.18
C ILE A 408 -5.36 -4.82 -22.51
N ARG A 409 -4.31 -5.05 -23.29
CA ARG A 409 -2.93 -5.01 -22.79
C ARG A 409 -2.29 -3.66 -23.12
N LEU A 410 -1.93 -2.90 -22.09
CA LEU A 410 -1.16 -1.67 -22.22
C LEU A 410 0.31 -1.95 -21.93
N HIS A 411 1.19 -1.30 -22.68
CA HIS A 411 2.64 -1.31 -22.46
C HIS A 411 3.16 0.13 -22.44
N VAL A 412 4.16 0.39 -21.60
CA VAL A 412 4.99 1.61 -21.68
C VAL A 412 6.39 1.19 -22.11
N ASN A 413 6.90 1.82 -23.17
CA ASN A 413 8.20 1.52 -23.75
C ASN A 413 9.12 2.74 -23.79
N GLY A 414 10.42 2.57 -23.57
CA GLY A 414 11.42 3.61 -23.83
C GLY A 414 11.49 3.95 -25.32
N GLN A 415 11.45 5.23 -25.69
CA GLN A 415 11.49 5.65 -27.11
C GLN A 415 12.88 5.46 -27.73
N ASP A 416 13.95 5.71 -26.97
CA ASP A 416 15.32 5.72 -27.49
C ASP A 416 15.88 4.28 -27.70
N ASP A 417 15.33 3.27 -27.02
CA ASP A 417 15.84 1.89 -26.98
C ASP A 417 14.77 0.78 -27.18
N GLY A 418 13.48 1.12 -27.18
CA GLY A 418 12.37 0.16 -27.26
C GLY A 418 12.10 -0.63 -25.96
N SER A 419 12.82 -0.38 -24.87
CA SER A 419 12.76 -1.17 -23.63
C SER A 419 11.34 -1.22 -23.05
N LEU A 420 10.84 -2.41 -22.69
CA LEU A 420 9.56 -2.54 -21.99
C LEU A 420 9.78 -2.20 -20.51
N VAL A 421 9.27 -1.05 -20.05
CA VAL A 421 9.47 -0.56 -18.67
C VAL A 421 8.27 -0.80 -17.76
N TRP A 422 7.09 -1.07 -18.34
CA TRP A 422 5.85 -1.43 -17.62
C TRP A 422 4.84 -2.09 -18.57
N GLU A 423 4.04 -3.03 -18.06
CA GLU A 423 2.88 -3.58 -18.74
C GLU A 423 1.72 -3.86 -17.76
N ALA A 424 0.47 -3.79 -18.22
CA ALA A 424 -0.68 -4.30 -17.48
C ALA A 424 -1.87 -4.69 -18.39
N LEU A 425 -2.70 -5.59 -17.86
CA LEU A 425 -4.02 -5.93 -18.43
C LEU A 425 -5.12 -5.10 -17.76
N VAL A 426 -5.87 -4.33 -18.55
CA VAL A 426 -7.07 -3.59 -18.14
C VAL A 426 -8.30 -4.37 -18.63
N ARG A 427 -9.13 -4.84 -17.71
CA ARG A 427 -10.29 -5.70 -17.97
C ARG A 427 -11.59 -4.90 -17.93
N PRO A 428 -12.67 -5.39 -18.58
CA PRO A 428 -13.99 -4.77 -18.51
C PRO A 428 -14.43 -4.49 -17.07
N GLY A 429 -14.22 -5.44 -16.15
CA GLY A 429 -14.59 -5.29 -14.73
C GLY A 429 -13.80 -4.23 -13.94
N ASP A 430 -12.59 -3.87 -14.37
CA ASP A 430 -11.77 -2.86 -13.68
C ASP A 430 -12.30 -1.44 -13.93
N VAL A 431 -12.78 -1.19 -15.16
CA VAL A 431 -13.31 0.10 -15.62
C VAL A 431 -14.83 0.22 -15.43
N SER A 432 -15.52 -0.90 -15.18
CA SER A 432 -16.99 -0.97 -15.14
C SER A 432 -17.60 -0.05 -14.07
N LEU A 433 -18.69 0.62 -14.45
CA LEU A 433 -19.61 1.27 -13.54
C LEU A 433 -20.53 0.23 -12.88
N SER A 434 -19.94 -0.72 -12.15
CA SER A 434 -20.66 -1.68 -11.32
C SER A 434 -21.33 -0.94 -10.16
N ALA A 435 -22.59 -0.54 -10.35
CA ALA A 435 -23.38 0.11 -9.31
C ALA A 435 -23.51 -0.82 -8.11
N LEU A 436 -23.39 -0.28 -6.88
CA LEU A 436 -23.99 -0.90 -5.70
C LEU A 436 -25.51 -0.71 -5.77
N SER A 437 -26.14 -1.38 -6.74
CA SER A 437 -27.60 -1.39 -6.87
C SER A 437 -28.19 -2.46 -5.96
N SER A 438 -28.87 -2.01 -4.91
CA SER A 438 -30.05 -2.68 -4.35
C SER A 438 -29.96 -4.20 -4.16
N GLN A 439 -29.22 -4.65 -3.15
CA GLN A 439 -29.61 -5.86 -2.40
C GLN A 439 -30.35 -5.45 -1.13
N THR A 440 -31.60 -5.03 -1.29
CA THR A 440 -32.58 -5.03 -0.19
C THR A 440 -33.00 -6.49 0.07
N PRO A 441 -32.73 -7.07 1.25
CA PRO A 441 -33.12 -8.45 1.55
C PRO A 441 -34.62 -8.53 1.90
N THR A 442 -35.47 -8.53 0.87
CA THR A 442 -36.92 -8.71 1.02
C THR A 442 -37.30 -10.19 1.04
N GLY A 443 -37.93 -10.65 2.11
CA GLY A 443 -38.62 -11.96 2.18
C GLY A 443 -37.93 -13.00 3.06
N GLN A 444 -38.44 -13.16 4.28
CA GLN A 444 -38.24 -14.38 5.07
C GLN A 444 -39.11 -15.52 4.53
N SER A 445 -38.76 -16.77 4.85
CA SER A 445 -39.63 -17.96 4.88
C SER A 445 -40.16 -18.48 3.51
N ASP A 446 -40.36 -19.79 3.29
CA ASP A 446 -40.01 -20.93 4.15
C ASP A 446 -39.91 -22.28 3.40
N PHE A 447 -39.20 -23.22 4.04
CA PHE A 447 -39.35 -24.68 3.99
C PHE A 447 -39.12 -25.52 2.71
N TYR A 448 -38.46 -26.66 2.97
CA TYR A 448 -38.68 -27.99 2.39
C TYR A 448 -40.08 -28.17 1.74
N ARG A 449 -40.21 -28.80 0.57
CA ARG A 449 -40.03 -30.27 0.41
C ARG A 449 -39.89 -30.69 -1.07
N ALA A 450 -39.41 -31.92 -1.28
CA ALA A 450 -39.19 -32.47 -2.62
C ALA A 450 -40.39 -33.27 -3.18
N LEU A 451 -40.57 -33.13 -4.50
CA LEU A 451 -41.07 -34.12 -5.48
C LEU A 451 -42.50 -34.72 -5.39
N SER A 452 -43.04 -34.95 -6.60
CA SER A 452 -44.05 -35.97 -6.98
C SER A 452 -45.56 -35.66 -6.93
N PHE A 453 -46.06 -35.23 -8.10
CA PHE A 453 -47.21 -35.78 -8.84
C PHE A 453 -48.65 -35.92 -8.23
N HIS A 454 -49.58 -35.21 -8.89
CA HIS A 454 -50.96 -35.63 -9.25
C HIS A 454 -51.98 -35.99 -8.14
N SER A 455 -53.08 -35.23 -8.05
CA SER A 455 -54.37 -35.54 -8.74
C SER A 455 -55.62 -34.92 -8.06
N LEU A 456 -56.62 -34.54 -8.88
CA LEU A 456 -58.06 -34.39 -8.59
C LEU A 456 -58.58 -33.49 -7.43
N ASN A 457 -59.25 -32.41 -7.84
CA ASN A 457 -60.41 -31.77 -7.18
C ASN A 457 -61.60 -32.77 -7.02
N PRO A 458 -62.62 -32.60 -6.12
CA PRO A 458 -63.54 -31.43 -6.17
C PRO A 458 -64.34 -31.02 -4.89
N PHE A 459 -65.21 -29.99 -5.01
CA PHE A 459 -66.54 -29.71 -4.35
C PHE A 459 -66.82 -30.15 -2.88
N ARG A 460 -67.41 -29.40 -1.92
CA ARG A 460 -68.51 -28.37 -1.83
C ARG A 460 -68.53 -27.77 -0.38
N TRP A 461 -69.43 -26.94 0.20
CA TRP A 461 -70.73 -26.24 -0.06
C TRP A 461 -70.70 -24.87 0.75
N HIS A 462 -71.64 -23.91 0.92
CA HIS A 462 -73.11 -23.77 1.20
C HIS A 462 -73.59 -24.16 2.64
N VAL A 463 -74.45 -23.40 3.37
CA VAL A 463 -75.29 -22.20 3.03
C VAL A 463 -75.79 -21.36 4.25
N GLN A 464 -76.18 -20.08 4.04
CA GLN A 464 -77.08 -19.15 4.80
C GLN A 464 -76.79 -18.61 6.24
N SER A 465 -76.69 -17.26 6.35
CA SER A 465 -77.64 -16.26 6.96
C SER A 465 -78.41 -16.55 8.29
N PRO A 466 -78.74 -15.54 9.15
CA PRO A 466 -79.18 -14.18 8.79
C PRO A 466 -78.70 -12.98 9.69
N CYS A 467 -79.34 -11.81 9.50
CA CYS A 467 -79.01 -10.43 9.91
C CYS A 467 -79.07 -10.09 11.43
N LEU A 468 -78.52 -8.91 11.81
CA LEU A 468 -79.27 -7.80 12.46
C LEU A 468 -78.48 -6.47 12.67
N THR A 469 -78.93 -5.40 11.97
CA THR A 469 -79.04 -3.96 12.37
C THR A 469 -77.86 -3.07 12.84
N HIS A 470 -78.12 -1.75 12.74
CA HIS A 470 -77.27 -0.57 12.97
C HIS A 470 -77.56 0.13 14.32
N ILE A 471 -76.85 1.27 14.56
CA ILE A 471 -77.04 2.28 15.63
C ILE A 471 -76.38 1.83 16.95
N HIS A 472 -75.40 2.56 17.50
CA HIS A 472 -75.41 4.01 17.74
C HIS A 472 -74.17 4.81 17.33
#